data_AF-A0A5J4SIQ0-F1
#
_entry.id   AF-A0A5J4SIQ0-F1
#
_cell.length_a   1.000
_cell.length_b   1.000
_cell.length_c   1.000
_cell.angle_alpha   90.00
_cell.angle_beta   90.00
_cell.angle_gamma   90.00
#
_symmetry.space_group_name_H-M   'P 1'
#
loop_
_entity.id
_entity.type
_entity.pdbx_description
1 polymer ?
#
loop_
_entity_poly.entity_id
_entity_poly.type
_entity_poly.pdbx_seq_one_letter_code
_entity_poly.pdbx_strand_id
1 'polypeptide(L)' 'MTVMEILNSKSSEVVSFFTGLDEMLDSIGQTLKNRTLHLNGEKFLTNRDVCRMLHISSRTLQDWRDNDIVPYIQIKRF' A
#
# COMPACT_ATOMS: atom_id res chain seq x y z
N MET A 1 -13.03 -48.88 -9.56
CA MET A 1 -13.21 -48.28 -8.23
C MET A 1 -12.04 -47.37 -7.99
N THR A 2 -12.21 -46.05 -8.16
CA THR A 2 -11.19 -45.09 -7.75
C THR A 2 -11.18 -45.08 -6.22
N VAL A 3 -10.07 -45.51 -5.64
CA VAL A 3 -9.82 -45.39 -4.21
C VAL A 3 -9.90 -43.90 -3.89
N MET A 4 -10.86 -43.50 -3.05
CA MET A 4 -10.83 -42.17 -2.44
C MET A 4 -9.68 -42.18 -1.43
N GLU A 5 -8.51 -41.73 -1.86
CA GLU A 5 -7.40 -41.50 -0.95
C GLU A 5 -7.80 -40.37 0.01
N ILE A 6 -7.94 -40.72 1.29
CA ILE A 6 -8.23 -39.74 2.34
C ILE A 6 -6.95 -38.93 2.54
N LEU A 7 -6.93 -37.73 1.98
CA LEU A 7 -5.89 -36.74 2.24
C LEU A 7 -5.93 -36.35 3.72
N ASN A 8 -4.77 -36.41 4.37
CA ASN A 8 -4.59 -36.00 5.76
C ASN A 8 -3.46 -34.97 5.86
N SER A 9 -3.22 -34.43 7.05
CA SER A 9 -2.22 -33.38 7.29
C SER A 9 -0.76 -33.77 6.96
N LYS A 10 -0.48 -35.05 6.73
CA LYS A 10 0.83 -35.57 6.31
C LYS A 10 0.91 -35.94 4.83
N SER A 11 -0.21 -35.84 4.10
CA SER A 11 -0.18 -36.04 2.65
C SER A 11 0.64 -34.95 1.99
N SER A 12 1.48 -35.32 1.02
CA SER A 12 2.39 -34.42 0.33
C SER A 12 1.68 -33.24 -0.32
N GLU A 13 0.46 -33.47 -0.79
CA GLU A 13 -0.42 -32.52 -1.45
C GLU A 13 -0.94 -31.47 -0.48
N VAL A 14 -1.36 -31.89 0.71
CA VAL A 14 -1.80 -30.96 1.76
C VAL A 14 -0.62 -30.15 2.27
N VAL A 15 0.53 -30.79 2.48
CA VAL A 15 1.76 -30.12 2.91
C VAL A 15 2.20 -29.09 1.87
N SER A 16 2.29 -29.45 0.59
CA SER A 16 2.73 -28.53 -0.47
C SER A 16 1.78 -27.36 -0.67
N PHE A 17 0.47 -27.58 -0.51
CA PHE A 17 -0.52 -26.51 -0.54
C PHE A 17 -0.31 -25.48 0.57
N PHE A 18 -0.14 -25.94 1.82
CA PHE A 18 0.12 -25.02 2.94
C PHE A 18 1.47 -24.32 2.83
N THR A 19 2.52 -25.01 2.36
CA THR A 19 3.81 -24.36 2.06
C THR A 19 3.64 -23.26 1.02
N GLY A 20 2.86 -23.49 -0.04
CA GLY A 20 2.58 -22.46 -1.05
C GLY A 20 1.81 -21.25 -0.49
N LEU A 21 0.92 -21.47 0.50
CA LEU A 21 0.25 -20.39 1.20
C LEU A 21 1.21 -19.57 2.07
N ASP A 22 2.13 -20.23 2.77
CA ASP A 22 3.16 -19.55 3.58
C ASP A 22 4.10 -18.71 2.70
N GLU A 23 4.55 -19.26 1.56
CA GLU A 23 5.38 -18.52 0.59
C GLU A 23 4.64 -17.31 0.00
N MET A 24 3.33 -17.45 -0.26
CA MET A 24 2.50 -16.33 -0.72
C MET A 24 2.35 -15.25 0.36
N LEU A 25 2.15 -15.63 1.62
CA LEU A 25 2.10 -14.70 2.75
C LEU A 25 3.42 -13.96 2.93
N ASP A 26 4.55 -14.66 2.83
CA ASP A 26 5.88 -14.07 2.89
C ASP A 26 6.11 -13.07 1.75
N SER A 27 5.72 -13.42 0.53
CA SER A 27 5.83 -12.54 -0.63
C SER A 27 4.99 -11.26 -0.49
N ILE A 28 3.76 -11.38 0.04
CA ILE A 28 2.91 -10.23 0.37
C ILE A 28 3.56 -9.39 1.47
N GLY A 29 4.07 -10.01 2.53
CA GLY A 29 4.75 -9.35 3.63
C GLY A 29 5.99 -8.57 3.17
N GLN A 30 6.82 -9.16 2.32
CA GLN A 30 7.98 -8.51 1.73
C GLN A 30 7.57 -7.36 0.80
N THR A 31 6.53 -7.55 -0.01
CA THR A 31 5.98 -6.50 -0.88
C THR A 31 5.50 -5.31 -0.04
N LEU A 32 4.78 -5.54 1.05
CA LEU A 32 4.29 -4.49 1.94
C LEU A 32 5.42 -3.78 2.70
N LYS A 33 6.44 -4.52 3.16
CA LYS A 33 7.66 -3.94 3.78
C LYS A 33 8.45 -3.09 2.80
N ASN A 34 8.65 -3.56 1.57
CA ASN A 34 9.37 -2.80 0.54
C ASN A 34 8.54 -1.62 0.00
N ARG A 35 7.24 -1.60 0.29
CA ARG A 35 6.33 -0.48 0.01
C ARG A 35 6.23 0.48 1.20
N THR A 36 7.19 0.51 2.12
CA THR A 36 7.37 1.66 3.02
C THR A 36 7.29 2.89 2.14
N LEU A 37 6.17 3.62 2.26
CA LEU A 37 5.95 4.86 1.53
C LEU A 37 7.23 5.66 1.69
N HIS A 38 7.76 6.13 0.57
CA HIS A 38 9.08 6.76 0.38
C HIS A 38 9.37 7.94 1.33
N LEU A 39 8.45 8.24 2.25
CA LEU A 39 8.45 9.28 3.25
C LEU A 39 7.94 8.70 4.60
N ASN A 40 8.72 7.81 5.21
CA ASN A 40 8.57 7.36 6.61
C ASN A 40 7.17 6.83 7.02
N GLY A 41 6.41 6.23 6.10
CA GLY A 41 5.07 5.70 6.38
C GLY A 41 3.93 6.73 6.41
N GLU A 42 4.22 8.02 6.20
CA GLU A 42 3.19 9.05 6.11
C GLU A 42 2.61 9.15 4.69
N LYS A 43 1.29 9.35 4.60
CA LYS A 43 0.58 9.55 3.33
C LYS A 43 0.61 11.03 2.97
N PHE A 44 1.51 11.42 2.08
CA PHE A 44 1.53 12.77 1.53
C PHE A 44 0.41 12.93 0.50
N LEU A 45 -0.37 14.00 0.65
CA LEU A 45 -1.39 14.38 -0.31
C LEU A 45 -0.76 15.26 -1.39
N THR A 46 -1.00 14.91 -2.65
CA THR A 46 -0.60 15.80 -3.76
C THR A 46 -1.52 17.01 -3.79
N ASN A 47 -1.11 18.10 -4.47
CA ASN A 47 -1.97 19.27 -4.68
C ASN A 47 -3.36 18.87 -5.21
N ARG A 48 -3.43 17.91 -6.13
CA ARG A 48 -4.69 17.42 -6.71
C ARG A 48 -5.58 16.71 -5.68
N ASP A 49 -4.98 16.01 -4.74
CA ASP A 49 -5.73 15.27 -3.71
C ASP A 49 -6.31 16.25 -2.69
N VAL A 50 -5.52 17.24 -2.27
CA VAL A 50 -5.98 18.31 -1.37
C VAL A 50 -7.10 19.14 -2.01
N CYS A 51 -6.95 19.56 -3.27
CA CYS A 51 -7.99 20.30 -3.99
C CYS A 51 -9.31 19.52 -4.08
N ARG A 52 -9.25 18.20 -4.38
CA ARG A 52 -10.45 17.36 -4.42
C ARG A 52 -11.08 17.17 -3.05
N MET A 53 -10.28 16.95 -2.01
CA MET A 53 -10.77 16.71 -0.66
C MET A 53 -11.48 17.94 -0.08
N LEU A 54 -10.94 19.14 -0.35
CA LEU A 54 -11.47 20.40 0.17
C LEU A 54 -12.46 21.08 -0.79
N HIS A 55 -12.68 20.51 -1.98
CA HIS A 55 -13.50 21.10 -3.04
C HIS A 55 -13.09 22.54 -3.42
N ILE A 56 -11.77 22.79 -3.42
CA ILE A 56 -11.21 24.11 -3.77
C ILE A 56 -10.38 24.04 -5.06
N SER A 57 -10.16 25.20 -5.66
CA SER A 57 -9.26 25.34 -6.80
C SER A 57 -7.79 25.31 -6.37
N SER A 58 -6.88 24.99 -7.30
CA SER A 58 -5.44 25.07 -7.05
C SER A 58 -4.97 26.48 -6.69
N ARG A 59 -5.65 27.51 -7.21
CA ARG A 59 -5.36 28.92 -6.87
C ARG A 59 -5.69 29.18 -5.40
N THR A 60 -6.89 28.80 -4.96
CA THR A 60 -7.31 28.92 -3.55
C THR A 60 -6.37 28.17 -2.61
N LEU A 61 -5.93 26.96 -3.00
CA LEU A 61 -4.96 26.21 -2.21
C LEU A 61 -3.60 26.91 -2.12
N GLN A 62 -3.16 27.60 -3.18
CA GLN A 62 -1.94 28.39 -3.15
C GLN A 62 -2.10 29.63 -2.28
N ASP A 63 -3.22 30.36 -2.41
CA ASP A 63 -3.52 31.52 -1.56
C ASP A 63 -3.48 31.12 -0.07
N TRP A 64 -4.01 29.94 0.29
CA TRP A 64 -3.95 29.44 1.66
C TRP A 64 -2.53 29.12 2.14
N ARG A 65 -1.63 28.70 1.26
CA ARG A 65 -0.22 28.48 1.61
C ARG A 65 0.54 29.79 1.76
N ASP A 66 0.26 30.74 0.87
CA ASP A 66 0.89 32.07 0.90
C ASP A 66 0.49 32.87 2.15
N ASN A 67 -0.68 32.56 2.73
CA ASN A 67 -1.16 33.12 4.00
C ASN A 67 -0.87 32.22 5.23
N ASP A 68 0.01 31.21 5.09
CA ASP A 68 0.40 30.26 6.16
C ASP A 68 -0.76 29.49 6.82
N ILE A 69 -1.91 29.37 6.13
CA ILE A 69 -3.10 28.65 6.62
C ILE A 69 -2.89 27.13 6.52
N VAL A 70 -2.25 26.67 5.44
CA VAL A 70 -2.01 25.23 5.19
C VAL A 70 -0.51 24.97 5.00
N PRO A 71 0.12 24.15 5.85
CA PRO A 71 1.52 23.79 5.68
C PRO A 71 1.71 22.86 4.48
N TYR A 72 2.86 22.98 3.82
CA TYR A 72 3.22 22.12 2.70
C TYR A 72 4.73 21.94 2.58
N ILE A 73 5.14 20.87 1.89
CA ILE A 73 6.53 20.62 1.53
C ILE A 73 6.66 20.86 0.03
N GLN A 74 7.59 21.75 -0.35
CA GLN A 74 7.92 21.98 -1.76
C GLN A 74 9.08 21.09 -2.18
N ILE A 75 8.80 20.15 -3.08
CA ILE A 75 9.84 19.33 -3.71
C ILE A 75 10.35 20.10 -4.93
N LYS A 76 11.58 20.65 -4.85
CA LYS A 76 12.24 21.26 -6.02
C LYS A 76 12.58 20.16 -7.03
N ARG A 77 12.22 20.36 -8.30
CA ARG A 77 12.80 19.56 -9.39
C ARG A 77 14.20 20.12 -9.67
N PHE A 78 15.18 19.23 -9.68
CA PHE A 78 16.55 19.50 -10.12
C PHE A 78 16.58 19.68 -11.64
#